data_AF-A0A8H4LAV2-F1
#
_entry.id   AF-A0A8H4LAV2-F1
#
_cell.length_a   1.000
_cell.length_b   1.000
_cell.length_c   1.000
_cell.angle_alpha   90.00
_cell.angle_beta   90.00
_cell.angle_gamma   90.00
#
_symmetry.space_group_name_H-M   'P 1'
#
loop_
_entity.id
_entity.type
_entity.pdbx_description
1 polymer ?
#
loop_
_entity_poly.entity_id
_entity_poly.type
_entity_poly.pdbx_seq_one_letter_code
_entity_poly.pdbx_strand_id
1 'polypeptide(L)'
;PPPPGVTEAKLAPPLFPPSFNIYREYRPFSWTTYKHTLGEDEDRPLCRFAFHGPTCMSPSLVLHSSPQSNSPVLASVREHIFTKSFDVKIPSVCGSKASATRVSVESITRRRSGMLLFRTAYRFRMGVGSHQDDSGEAFEWQRSRSDAVDSLGGERFD
;
A
#
# COMPACT_ATOMS: atom_id res chain seq x y z
N PRO A 1 18.69 14.47 37.19
CA PRO A 1 18.16 13.10 36.94
C PRO A 1 16.91 13.17 36.03
N PRO A 2 16.89 12.48 34.88
CA PRO A 2 15.68 12.36 34.08
C PRO A 2 14.67 11.42 34.77
N PRO A 3 13.36 11.60 34.55
CA PRO A 3 12.32 10.86 35.25
C PRO A 3 12.28 9.38 34.84
N PRO A 4 12.04 8.44 35.78
CA PRO A 4 11.88 7.03 35.50
C PRO A 4 10.48 6.78 34.91
N GLY A 5 10.39 6.29 33.67
CA GLY A 5 9.09 5.85 33.15
C GLY A 5 8.87 5.85 31.64
N VAL A 6 9.87 6.13 30.80
CA VAL A 6 9.73 5.85 29.36
C VAL A 6 10.10 4.38 29.14
N THR A 7 9.13 3.50 29.35
CA THR A 7 9.21 2.12 28.83
C THR A 7 9.22 2.25 27.31
N GLU A 8 10.43 2.23 26.75
CA GLU A 8 10.67 2.15 25.32
C GLU A 8 9.92 0.92 24.80
N ALA A 9 8.74 1.15 24.22
CA ALA A 9 8.01 0.11 23.55
C ALA A 9 8.95 -0.46 22.49
N LYS A 10 9.42 -1.69 22.69
CA LYS A 10 10.24 -2.42 21.73
C LYS A 10 9.46 -2.48 20.42
N LEU A 11 9.70 -1.51 19.55
CA LEU A 11 9.05 -1.38 18.26
C LEU A 11 9.30 -2.71 17.54
N ALA A 12 8.22 -3.38 17.15
CA ALA A 12 8.33 -4.55 16.30
C ALA A 12 9.19 -4.14 15.08
N PRO A 13 10.12 -5.00 14.63
CA PRO A 13 10.95 -4.67 13.49
C PRO A 13 10.06 -4.28 12.30
N PRO A 14 10.46 -3.25 11.52
CA PRO A 14 9.65 -2.79 10.40
C PRO A 14 9.38 -3.95 9.44
N LEU A 15 8.14 -4.02 8.94
CA LEU A 15 7.67 -5.10 8.07
C LEU A 15 8.47 -5.18 6.76
N PHE A 16 9.08 -4.07 6.34
CA PHE A 16 9.91 -3.97 5.15
C PHE A 16 11.26 -3.32 5.51
N PRO A 17 12.35 -3.73 4.83
CA PRO A 17 13.64 -3.06 4.97
C PRO A 17 13.56 -1.62 4.43
N PRO A 18 14.53 -0.76 4.78
CA PRO A 18 14.59 0.63 4.30
C PRO A 18 14.61 0.75 2.78
N SER A 19 15.13 -0.26 2.08
CA SER A 19 15.19 -0.32 0.62
C SER A 19 14.82 -1.72 0.14
N PHE A 20 14.04 -1.79 -0.93
CA PHE A 20 13.71 -3.02 -1.62
C PHE A 20 13.47 -2.74 -3.10
N ASN A 21 13.58 -3.79 -3.90
CA ASN A 21 13.36 -3.80 -5.33
C ASN A 21 12.13 -4.67 -5.66
N ILE A 22 11.60 -4.47 -6.87
CA ILE A 22 10.50 -5.28 -7.41
C ILE A 22 11.05 -6.10 -8.57
N TYR A 23 10.93 -7.42 -8.46
CA TYR A 23 11.34 -8.36 -9.49
C TYR A 23 10.11 -9.00 -10.12
N ARG A 24 10.09 -9.06 -11.46
CA ARG A 24 9.01 -9.69 -12.20
C ARG A 24 9.31 -11.16 -12.39
N GLU A 25 8.41 -12.02 -11.93
CA GLU A 25 8.54 -13.46 -12.19
C GLU A 25 8.11 -13.73 -13.64
N TYR A 26 9.08 -14.06 -14.49
CA TYR A 26 8.77 -14.43 -15.86
C TYR A 26 8.08 -15.80 -15.90
N ARG A 27 6.84 -15.84 -16.37
CA ARG A 27 6.17 -17.09 -16.73
C ARG A 27 5.65 -17.01 -18.16
N PRO A 28 6.09 -17.90 -19.06
CA PRO A 28 5.81 -17.76 -20.48
C PRO A 28 4.34 -17.96 -20.90
N PHE A 29 3.40 -18.29 -19.99
CA PHE A 29 2.02 -18.65 -20.37
C PHE A 29 0.89 -18.18 -19.43
N SER A 30 1.16 -17.27 -18.48
CA SER A 30 0.13 -16.77 -17.54
C SER A 30 -0.36 -15.39 -17.94
N TRP A 31 -1.40 -15.32 -18.79
CA TRP A 31 -2.00 -14.06 -19.23
C TRP A 31 -2.97 -13.44 -18.22
N THR A 32 -3.50 -14.25 -17.29
CA THR A 32 -4.51 -13.83 -16.30
C THR A 32 -3.91 -13.46 -14.94
N THR A 33 -2.64 -13.77 -14.69
CA THR A 33 -2.00 -13.48 -13.40
C THR A 33 -0.54 -13.10 -13.59
N TYR A 34 -0.18 -11.92 -13.10
CA TYR A 34 1.19 -11.41 -13.09
C TYR A 34 1.73 -11.47 -11.68
N LYS A 35 2.89 -12.12 -11.49
CA LYS A 35 3.49 -12.33 -10.18
C LYS A 35 4.81 -11.57 -10.09
N HIS A 36 5.01 -10.94 -8.94
CA HIS A 36 6.21 -10.17 -8.65
C HIS A 36 6.67 -10.49 -7.23
N THR A 37 7.97 -10.40 -7.01
CA THR A 37 8.59 -10.49 -5.70
C THR A 37 9.16 -9.14 -5.29
N LEU A 38 9.11 -8.88 -4.00
CA LEU A 38 9.75 -7.74 -3.35
C LEU A 38 10.93 -8.30 -2.57
N GLY A 39 12.12 -7.75 -2.73
CA GLY A 39 13.34 -8.22 -2.08
C GLY A 39 14.43 -7.16 -2.08
N GLU A 40 15.43 -7.29 -1.22
CA GLU A 40 16.63 -6.43 -1.31
C GLU A 40 17.39 -6.71 -2.61
N ASP A 41 17.48 -7.99 -2.95
CA ASP A 41 18.02 -8.52 -4.21
C ASP A 41 17.08 -9.60 -4.79
N GLU A 42 17.38 -10.09 -6.01
CA GLU A 42 16.57 -11.10 -6.69
C GLU A 42 16.60 -12.46 -5.98
N ASP A 43 17.72 -12.78 -5.32
CA ASP A 43 17.98 -14.06 -4.64
C ASP A 43 17.43 -14.10 -3.19
N ARG A 44 17.08 -12.93 -2.63
CA ARG A 44 16.54 -12.74 -1.28
C ARG A 44 15.15 -12.09 -1.33
N PRO A 45 14.15 -12.77 -1.90
CA PRO A 45 12.79 -12.26 -1.90
C PRO A 45 12.23 -12.26 -0.45
N LEU A 46 11.60 -11.16 -0.08
CA LEU A 46 10.97 -10.93 1.22
C LEU A 46 9.49 -11.29 1.17
N CYS A 47 8.81 -10.83 0.13
CA CYS A 47 7.40 -11.08 -0.05
C CYS A 47 7.05 -11.15 -1.53
N ARG A 48 5.82 -11.58 -1.82
CA ARG A 48 5.30 -11.71 -3.16
C ARG A 48 3.99 -10.98 -3.29
N PHE A 49 3.77 -10.35 -4.43
CA PHE A 49 2.45 -9.88 -4.80
C PHE A 49 2.03 -10.42 -6.16
N ALA A 50 0.72 -10.62 -6.31
CA ALA A 50 0.11 -11.13 -7.52
C ALA A 50 -1.01 -10.19 -7.96
N PHE A 51 -0.98 -9.82 -9.24
CA PHE A 51 -2.10 -9.17 -9.90
C PHE A 51 -2.96 -10.22 -10.58
N HIS A 52 -4.25 -10.19 -10.31
CA HIS A 52 -5.23 -11.02 -10.99
C HIS A 52 -6.01 -10.16 -11.98
N GLY A 53 -6.24 -10.69 -13.17
CA GLY A 53 -7.07 -10.02 -14.17
C GLY A 53 -8.52 -9.85 -13.70
N PRO A 54 -9.29 -8.97 -14.35
CA PRO A 54 -10.67 -8.62 -13.95
C PRO A 54 -11.65 -9.79 -14.04
N THR A 55 -11.31 -10.85 -14.77
CA THR A 55 -12.13 -12.06 -14.89
C THR A 55 -11.88 -13.07 -13.76
N CYS A 56 -10.87 -12.86 -12.91
CA CYS A 56 -10.62 -13.72 -11.78
C CYS A 56 -11.57 -13.38 -10.62
N MET A 57 -12.14 -14.39 -9.95
CA MET A 57 -12.91 -14.18 -8.71
C MET A 57 -12.04 -13.78 -7.51
N SER A 58 -10.72 -13.75 -7.70
CA SER A 58 -9.71 -13.33 -6.73
C SER A 58 -9.59 -11.79 -6.65
N PRO A 59 -9.08 -11.24 -5.54
CA PRO A 59 -8.78 -9.80 -5.45
C PRO A 59 -7.80 -9.37 -6.55
N SER A 60 -7.98 -8.16 -7.08
CA SER A 60 -7.17 -7.58 -8.16
C SER A 60 -5.68 -7.58 -7.84
N LEU A 61 -5.31 -7.30 -6.58
CA LEU A 61 -3.94 -7.42 -6.09
C LEU A 61 -3.94 -8.14 -4.75
N VAL A 62 -2.99 -9.05 -4.55
CA VAL A 62 -2.77 -9.74 -3.27
C VAL A 62 -1.30 -9.64 -2.90
N LEU A 63 -1.01 -9.23 -1.66
CA LEU A 63 0.31 -9.24 -1.06
C LEU A 63 0.41 -10.37 -0.04
N HIS A 64 1.40 -11.22 -0.20
CA HIS A 64 1.67 -12.37 0.65
C HIS A 64 2.80 -12.08 1.63
N SER A 65 2.80 -12.75 2.78
CA SER A 65 3.83 -12.59 3.82
C SER A 65 5.18 -13.21 3.48
N SER A 66 5.24 -14.03 2.42
CA SER A 66 6.45 -14.68 1.99
C SER A 66 6.47 -14.86 0.46
N PRO A 67 7.64 -15.12 -0.15
CA PRO A 67 7.77 -15.40 -1.58
C PRO A 67 7.03 -16.68 -2.03
N GLN A 68 6.73 -17.57 -1.08
CA GLN A 68 6.10 -18.87 -1.35
C GLN A 68 4.63 -18.70 -1.71
N SER A 69 4.13 -19.53 -2.64
CA SER A 69 2.76 -19.43 -3.18
C SER A 69 1.65 -19.76 -2.18
N ASN A 70 1.97 -20.46 -1.10
CA ASN A 70 1.04 -20.88 -0.04
C ASN A 70 1.12 -20.00 1.21
N SER A 71 1.88 -18.90 1.16
CA SER A 71 2.05 -18.03 2.32
C SER A 71 0.78 -17.19 2.60
N PRO A 72 0.50 -16.90 3.89
CA PRO A 72 -0.65 -16.08 4.29
C PRO A 72 -0.72 -14.75 3.55
N VAL A 73 -1.94 -14.31 3.26
CA VAL A 73 -2.20 -12.98 2.68
C VAL A 73 -2.05 -11.92 3.76
N LEU A 74 -1.13 -10.97 3.56
CA LEU A 74 -0.99 -9.79 4.40
C LEU A 74 -2.04 -8.76 4.05
N ALA A 75 -2.12 -8.39 2.77
CA ALA A 75 -3.01 -7.36 2.28
C ALA A 75 -3.61 -7.75 0.93
N SER A 76 -4.76 -7.18 0.62
CA SER A 76 -5.37 -7.36 -0.71
C SER A 76 -6.09 -6.10 -1.15
N VAL A 77 -6.12 -5.88 -2.46
CA VAL A 77 -6.86 -4.80 -3.10
C VAL A 77 -7.92 -5.41 -3.98
N ARG A 78 -9.14 -4.87 -3.88
CA ARG A 78 -10.23 -5.17 -4.80
C ARG A 78 -10.63 -3.89 -5.51
N GLU A 79 -10.35 -3.84 -6.81
CA GLU A 79 -10.80 -2.74 -7.66
C GLU A 79 -12.28 -2.89 -7.99
N HIS A 80 -12.98 -1.77 -8.06
CA HIS A 80 -14.37 -1.73 -8.48
C HIS A 80 -14.39 -1.38 -9.97
N ILE A 81 -14.80 -2.32 -10.82
CA ILE A 81 -14.64 -2.23 -12.30
C ILE A 81 -15.34 -1.01 -12.93
N PHE A 82 -16.35 -0.45 -12.26
CA PHE A 82 -17.16 0.67 -12.77
C PHE A 82 -16.94 1.99 -12.02
N THR A 83 -16.17 1.99 -10.95
CA THR A 83 -15.85 3.20 -10.19
C THR A 83 -14.35 3.39 -10.17
N LYS A 84 -13.87 4.63 -10.11
CA LYS A 84 -12.44 4.86 -9.91
C LYS A 84 -12.08 4.75 -8.43
N SER A 85 -12.48 3.65 -7.79
CA SER A 85 -12.24 3.36 -6.38
C SER A 85 -11.83 1.91 -6.20
N PHE A 86 -11.16 1.63 -5.09
CA PHE A 86 -10.75 0.29 -4.71
C PHE A 86 -10.76 0.15 -3.20
N ASP A 87 -10.99 -1.07 -2.73
CA ASP A 87 -10.91 -1.40 -1.32
C ASP A 87 -9.58 -2.07 -1.00
N VAL A 88 -8.90 -1.57 0.02
CA VAL A 88 -7.70 -2.19 0.58
C VAL A 88 -8.07 -2.89 1.89
N LYS A 89 -7.76 -4.18 1.97
CA LYS A 89 -7.77 -4.91 3.25
C LYS A 89 -6.36 -4.89 3.82
N ILE A 90 -6.19 -4.21 4.94
CA ILE A 90 -4.91 -4.04 5.64
C ILE A 90 -4.90 -4.96 6.87
N PRO A 91 -3.81 -5.69 7.14
CA PRO A 91 -3.71 -6.49 8.34
C PRO A 91 -3.63 -5.57 9.56
N SER A 92 -4.16 -6.02 10.69
CA SER A 92 -4.05 -5.30 11.95
C SER A 92 -2.58 -4.98 12.25
N VAL A 93 -2.28 -3.72 12.55
CA VAL A 93 -0.92 -3.32 12.94
C VAL A 93 -0.51 -4.14 14.16
N CYS A 94 0.69 -4.71 14.12
CA CYS A 94 1.20 -5.58 15.19
C CYS A 94 1.13 -4.85 16.54
N GLY A 95 0.29 -5.34 17.46
CA GLY A 95 0.02 -4.71 18.77
C GLY A 95 -1.36 -4.06 18.91
N SER A 96 -2.12 -3.90 17.82
CA SER A 96 -3.53 -3.46 17.87
C SER A 96 -4.47 -4.66 17.96
N LYS A 97 -5.39 -4.65 18.93
CA LYS A 97 -6.51 -5.61 19.01
C LYS A 97 -7.58 -5.38 17.94
N ALA A 98 -7.43 -4.36 17.10
CA ALA A 98 -8.37 -4.07 16.03
C ALA A 98 -8.34 -5.18 14.97
N SER A 99 -9.49 -5.59 14.46
CA SER A 99 -9.59 -6.54 13.35
C SER A 99 -9.02 -5.95 12.05
N ALA A 100 -8.71 -6.80 11.07
CA ALA A 100 -8.23 -6.38 9.75
C ALA A 100 -9.14 -5.28 9.19
N THR A 101 -8.55 -4.12 8.89
CA THR A 101 -9.33 -2.93 8.53
C THR A 101 -9.52 -2.88 7.01
N ARG A 102 -10.76 -2.70 6.58
CA ARG A 102 -11.09 -2.43 5.18
C ARG A 102 -11.12 -0.91 4.98
N VAL A 103 -10.28 -0.43 4.09
CA VAL A 103 -10.15 0.99 3.76
C VAL A 103 -10.65 1.18 2.32
N SER A 104 -11.69 2.00 2.15
CA SER A 104 -12.13 2.45 0.84
C SER A 104 -11.20 3.57 0.37
N VAL A 105 -10.69 3.44 -0.85
CA VAL A 105 -9.82 4.42 -1.48
C VAL A 105 -10.49 4.95 -2.73
N GLU A 106 -10.64 6.26 -2.79
CA GLU A 106 -11.23 6.96 -3.93
C GLU A 106 -10.14 7.66 -4.74
N SER A 107 -10.15 7.47 -6.05
CA SER A 107 -9.30 8.27 -6.93
C SER A 107 -9.94 9.64 -7.14
N ILE A 108 -9.14 10.69 -6.99
CA ILE A 108 -9.53 12.07 -7.20
C ILE A 108 -8.79 12.58 -8.43
N THR A 109 -9.55 13.05 -9.42
CA THR A 109 -8.98 13.74 -10.59
C THR A 109 -9.06 15.24 -10.37
N ARG A 110 -7.91 15.92 -10.27
CA ARG A 110 -7.87 17.39 -10.19
C ARG A 110 -7.78 17.97 -11.60
N ARG A 111 -8.72 18.85 -11.96
CA ARG A 111 -8.64 19.62 -13.23
C ARG A 111 -7.73 20.82 -13.02
N ARG A 112 -6.77 21.03 -13.92
CA ARG A 112 -5.99 22.28 -14.00
C ARG A 112 -6.33 22.98 -15.31
N SER A 113 -6.80 24.23 -15.24
CA SER A 113 -6.81 25.18 -16.36
C SER A 113 -7.35 24.64 -17.71
N GLY A 114 -8.55 24.06 -17.72
CA GLY A 114 -9.22 23.68 -18.97
C GLY A 114 -8.61 22.50 -19.75
N MET A 115 -7.46 21.98 -19.32
CA MET A 115 -6.79 20.84 -19.91
C MET A 115 -6.90 19.63 -18.96
N LEU A 116 -7.35 18.49 -19.48
CA LEU A 116 -7.43 17.22 -18.74
C LEU A 116 -6.01 16.66 -18.53
N LEU A 117 -5.22 17.28 -17.66
CA LEU A 117 -4.03 16.63 -17.12
C LEU A 117 -4.51 15.66 -16.04
N PHE A 118 -4.43 14.36 -16.34
CA PHE A 118 -4.80 13.28 -15.43
C PHE A 118 -3.81 13.15 -14.26
N ARG A 119 -3.80 14.12 -13.34
CA ARG A 119 -3.14 13.97 -12.05
C ARG A 119 -4.11 13.26 -11.10
N THR A 120 -3.95 11.95 -10.98
CA THR A 120 -4.72 11.13 -10.04
C THR A 120 -4.08 11.20 -8.66
N ALA A 121 -4.83 11.70 -7.68
CA ALA A 121 -4.56 11.52 -6.26
C ALA A 121 -5.49 10.44 -5.72
N TYR A 122 -5.15 9.86 -4.56
CA TYR A 122 -5.99 8.87 -3.89
C TYR A 122 -6.34 9.36 -2.50
N ARG A 123 -7.62 9.31 -2.12
CA ARG A 123 -8.08 9.72 -0.80
C ARG A 123 -8.67 8.54 -0.06
N PHE A 124 -8.39 8.46 1.23
CA PHE A 124 -8.88 7.40 2.11
C PHE A 124 -9.00 7.90 3.55
N ARG A 125 -9.68 7.13 4.39
CA ARG A 125 -9.78 7.40 5.83
C ARG A 125 -9.30 6.17 6.60
N MET A 126 -8.52 6.38 7.65
CA MET A 126 -8.11 5.29 8.55
C MET A 126 -8.04 5.77 10.00
N GLY A 127 -8.26 4.86 10.95
CA GLY A 127 -8.08 5.15 12.37
C GLY A 127 -6.59 5.38 12.69
N VAL A 128 -6.31 6.43 13.46
CA VAL A 128 -4.96 6.80 13.89
C VAL A 128 -4.95 6.87 15.41
N GLY A 129 -3.97 6.20 16.03
CA GLY A 129 -3.85 6.14 17.48
C GLY A 129 -4.85 5.20 18.17
N SER A 130 -4.85 5.23 19.50
CA SER A 130 -5.77 4.47 20.36
C SER A 130 -7.14 5.15 20.54
N HIS A 131 -7.34 6.33 19.95
CA HIS A 131 -8.58 7.06 20.08
C HIS A 131 -9.63 6.44 19.17
N GLN A 132 -10.63 5.83 19.79
CA GLN A 132 -11.73 5.11 19.18
C GLN A 132 -12.78 6.09 18.63
N ASP A 133 -12.36 7.14 17.93
CA ASP A 133 -13.29 7.98 17.18
C ASP A 133 -13.59 7.31 15.85
N ASP A 134 -14.85 6.94 15.67
CA ASP A 134 -15.40 6.28 14.47
C ASP A 134 -15.18 7.07 13.18
N SER A 135 -14.78 8.33 13.25
CA SER A 135 -14.61 9.16 12.07
C SER A 135 -13.31 8.89 11.30
N GLY A 136 -12.25 8.37 11.93
CA GLY A 136 -10.93 8.18 11.32
C GLY A 136 -10.30 9.47 10.77
N GLU A 137 -8.99 9.50 10.62
CA GLU A 137 -8.30 10.63 9.98
C GLU A 137 -8.32 10.45 8.45
N ALA A 138 -8.48 11.55 7.72
CA ALA A 138 -8.49 11.56 6.26
C ALA A 138 -7.09 11.80 5.70
N PHE A 139 -6.68 10.93 4.79
CA PHE A 139 -5.37 10.97 4.14
C PHE A 139 -5.51 11.11 2.62
N GLU A 140 -4.48 11.70 2.01
CA GLU A 140 -4.34 11.79 0.57
C GLU A 140 -2.96 11.29 0.15
N TRP A 141 -2.93 10.34 -0.78
CA TRP A 141 -1.71 9.93 -1.47
C TRP A 141 -1.62 10.63 -2.81
N GLN A 142 -0.57 11.43 -2.99
CA GLN A 142 -0.21 12.04 -4.25
C GLN A 142 1.01 11.38 -4.90
N ARG A 143 1.09 11.46 -6.24
CA ARG A 143 2.31 11.05 -6.96
C ARG A 143 3.47 11.98 -6.60
N SER A 144 4.68 11.45 -6.58
CA SER A 144 5.93 12.17 -6.28
C SER A 144 6.25 13.34 -7.21
N ARG A 145 5.48 13.55 -8.29
CA ARG A 145 5.63 14.65 -9.25
C ARG A 145 4.47 15.66 -9.16
N SER A 146 3.70 15.67 -8.07
CA SER A 146 2.55 16.58 -7.93
C SER A 146 3.00 17.97 -7.50
N ASP A 147 2.22 18.99 -7.86
CA ASP A 147 2.53 20.39 -7.51
C ASP A 147 2.68 20.59 -5.99
N ALA A 148 1.94 19.82 -5.17
CA ALA A 148 2.10 19.86 -3.71
C ALA A 148 3.44 19.28 -3.25
N VAL A 149 3.89 18.17 -3.85
CA VAL A 149 5.21 17.59 -3.55
C VAL A 149 6.33 18.47 -4.09
N ASP A 150 6.19 19.03 -5.30
CA ASP A 150 7.14 19.97 -5.90
C ASP A 150 7.26 21.24 -5.03
N SER A 151 6.17 21.69 -4.40
CA SER A 151 6.17 22.85 -3.49
C SER A 151 6.93 22.63 -2.18
N LEU A 152 7.25 21.38 -1.83
CA LEU A 152 8.08 21.06 -0.66
C LEU A 152 9.57 21.32 -0.90
N GLY A 153 9.98 21.72 -2.12
CA GLY A 153 11.33 22.21 -2.40
C GLY A 153 12.42 21.12 -2.39
N GLY A 154 12.05 19.86 -2.58
CA GLY A 154 13.03 18.76 -2.65
C GLY A 154 13.89 18.85 -3.91
N GLU A 155 15.21 18.88 -3.73
CA GLU A 155 16.19 18.81 -4.83
C GLU A 155 16.21 17.40 -5.43
N ARG A 156 16.14 17.31 -6.76
CA ARG A 156 16.35 16.05 -7.48
C ARG A 156 17.85 15.84 -7.66
N PHE A 157 18.31 14.62 -7.40
CA PHE A 157 19.53 14.13 -8.02
C PHE A 157 19.13 13.57 -9.39
N ASP A 158 19.61 14.22 -10.45
CA ASP A 158 19.48 13.79 -11.85
C ASP A 158 20.44 12.65 -12.19
#